data_AF-A0A1G3JDF5-F1
#
_entry.id   AF-A0A1G3JDF5-F1
#
_cell.length_a   1.000
_cell.length_b   1.000
_cell.length_c   1.000
_cell.angle_alpha   90.00
_cell.angle_beta   90.00
_cell.angle_gamma   90.00
#
_symmetry.space_group_name_H-M   'P 1'
#
loop_
_entity.id
_entity.type
_entity.pdbx_description
1 polymer ?
#
loop_
_entity_poly.entity_id
_entity_poly.type
_entity_poly.pdbx_seq_one_letter_code
_entity_poly.pdbx_strand_id
1 'polypeptide(L)'
;MSRRDEIIVVRSLAESDLGIFSMHRLSATSKQRAIALTTPVARRLLSERLFAAGGDDLDLICVYGGYGNREVRNIGKVGKNWRLGGRKITANACAFLDSKDFVLLRSVAGNDGNHPILMTFIGRQRERLLHAGIVASLAEDFRDSVAMVASGSDAFAALSAAFPPVPSDLAVGSPLPDDEGAVPDRAAGSDGR
;
A
#
# COMPACT_ATOMS: atom_id res chain seq x y z
N MET A 1 -25.68 -13.83 -9.03
CA MET A 1 -24.32 -13.47 -9.52
C MET A 1 -23.32 -14.16 -8.61
N SER A 2 -22.45 -15.02 -9.12
CA SER A 2 -21.42 -15.66 -8.28
C SER A 2 -20.53 -14.57 -7.68
N ARG A 3 -20.35 -14.59 -6.35
CA ARG A 3 -19.45 -13.66 -5.66
C ARG A 3 -18.04 -13.97 -6.17
N ARG A 4 -17.35 -13.00 -6.78
CA ARG A 4 -15.96 -13.21 -7.20
C ARG A 4 -15.10 -13.47 -5.96
N ASP A 5 -14.18 -14.42 -6.07
CA ASP A 5 -13.22 -14.71 -5.00
C ASP A 5 -12.40 -13.45 -4.72
N GLU A 6 -12.25 -13.11 -3.45
CA GLU A 6 -11.43 -12.01 -2.99
C GLU A 6 -10.15 -12.53 -2.32
N ILE A 7 -9.11 -11.71 -2.36
CA ILE A 7 -7.87 -11.96 -1.65
C ILE A 7 -7.47 -10.71 -0.86
N ILE A 8 -6.87 -10.94 0.32
CA ILE A 8 -6.15 -9.94 1.09
C ILE A 8 -4.69 -10.38 1.14
N VAL A 9 -3.80 -9.56 0.59
CA VAL A 9 -2.36 -9.72 0.70
C VAL A 9 -1.89 -8.87 1.86
N VAL A 10 -1.20 -9.47 2.83
CA VAL A 10 -0.57 -8.75 3.95
C VAL A 10 0.92 -8.80 3.76
N ARG A 11 1.56 -7.63 3.64
CA ARG A 11 3.02 -7.52 3.58
C ARG A 11 3.55 -6.79 4.79
N SER A 12 4.50 -7.43 5.46
CA SER A 12 5.37 -6.77 6.42
C SER A 12 6.36 -5.88 5.66
N LEU A 13 6.33 -4.58 5.94
CA LEU A 13 7.11 -3.56 5.26
C LEU A 13 8.60 -3.78 5.54
N ALA A 14 9.39 -3.93 4.48
CA ALA A 14 10.84 -3.84 4.55
C ALA A 14 11.29 -2.37 4.44
N GLU A 15 12.52 -2.07 4.86
CA GLU A 15 13.10 -0.73 4.69
C GLU A 15 13.04 -0.24 3.23
N SER A 16 13.15 -1.15 2.26
CA SER A 16 13.05 -0.84 0.84
C SER A 16 11.64 -0.46 0.38
N ASP A 17 10.60 -0.88 1.10
CA ASP A 17 9.22 -0.47 0.82
C ASP A 17 8.96 0.95 1.33
N LEU A 18 9.61 1.36 2.42
CA LEU A 18 9.44 2.69 3.01
C LEU A 18 9.86 3.82 2.07
N GLY A 19 10.68 3.54 1.06
CA GLY A 19 11.06 4.49 0.01
C GLY A 19 9.88 5.01 -0.83
N ILE A 20 8.69 4.40 -0.72
CA ILE A 20 7.45 4.91 -1.33
C ILE A 20 6.90 6.16 -0.62
N PHE A 21 7.25 6.36 0.66
CA PHE A 21 6.78 7.47 1.48
C PHE A 21 7.74 8.65 1.46
N SER A 22 7.19 9.87 1.54
CA SER A 22 7.99 11.09 1.61
C SER A 22 8.86 11.25 2.82
N MET A 23 8.29 10.94 3.97
CA MET A 23 8.89 11.25 5.26
C MET A 23 10.09 10.36 5.57
N HIS A 24 10.16 9.18 4.94
CA HIS A 24 11.22 8.19 5.17
C HIS A 24 12.37 8.27 4.18
N ARG A 25 12.31 9.19 3.22
CA ARG A 25 13.27 9.21 2.09
C ARG A 25 14.65 9.72 2.47
N LEU A 26 14.77 10.60 3.46
CA LEU A 26 16.07 11.11 3.89
C LEU A 26 16.90 10.05 4.63
N SER A 27 16.23 9.04 5.20
CA SER A 27 16.84 7.93 5.95
C SER A 27 16.83 6.60 5.19
N ALA A 28 16.03 6.45 4.14
CA ALA A 28 15.97 5.22 3.35
C ALA A 28 17.26 4.97 2.57
N THR A 29 17.94 3.87 2.91
CA THR A 29 19.13 3.36 2.22
C THR A 29 18.85 2.87 0.79
N SER A 30 17.59 2.54 0.49
CA SER A 30 17.15 2.02 -0.81
C SER A 30 16.47 3.08 -1.68
N LYS A 31 16.85 3.14 -2.97
CA LYS A 31 16.17 3.97 -3.99
C LYS A 31 14.86 3.35 -4.50
N GLN A 32 14.47 2.18 -4.03
CA GLN A 32 13.24 1.50 -4.44
C GLN A 32 12.00 2.26 -3.94
N ARG A 33 11.02 2.46 -4.83
CA ARG A 33 9.80 3.25 -4.57
C ARG A 33 8.55 2.41 -4.86
N ALA A 34 8.51 1.20 -4.30
CA ALA A 34 7.46 0.25 -4.60
C ALA A 34 7.33 -0.77 -3.48
N ILE A 35 6.10 -1.16 -3.22
CA ILE A 35 5.76 -2.29 -2.37
C ILE A 35 6.14 -3.56 -3.12
N ALA A 36 7.07 -4.36 -2.57
CA ALA A 36 7.46 -5.60 -3.22
C ALA A 36 6.40 -6.69 -3.02
N LEU A 37 6.22 -7.54 -4.01
CA LEU A 37 5.33 -8.70 -3.96
C LEU A 37 6.11 -9.93 -4.42
N THR A 38 5.77 -11.07 -3.84
CA THR A 38 6.34 -12.35 -4.27
C THR A 38 5.66 -12.80 -5.57
N THR A 39 6.36 -13.62 -6.36
CA THR A 39 5.79 -14.16 -7.61
C THR A 39 4.48 -14.95 -7.40
N PRO A 40 4.34 -15.80 -6.36
CA PRO A 40 3.07 -16.49 -6.08
C PRO A 40 1.91 -15.52 -5.81
N VAL A 41 2.18 -14.44 -5.07
CA VAL A 41 1.17 -13.41 -4.77
C VAL A 41 0.75 -12.68 -6.03
N ALA A 42 1.70 -12.22 -6.85
CA ALA A 42 1.38 -11.55 -8.11
C ALA A 42 0.58 -12.45 -9.06
N ARG A 43 0.90 -13.76 -9.10
CA ARG A 43 0.17 -14.75 -9.92
C ARG A 43 -1.29 -14.92 -9.48
N ARG A 44 -1.57 -14.83 -8.17
CA ARG A 44 -2.94 -14.95 -7.66
C ARG A 44 -3.71 -13.62 -7.75
N LEU A 45 -3.01 -12.51 -7.60
CA LEU A 45 -3.56 -11.16 -7.66
C LEU A 45 -3.97 -10.78 -9.08
N LEU A 46 -3.13 -11.08 -10.08
CA LEU A 46 -3.31 -10.66 -11.46
C LEU A 46 -3.99 -11.74 -12.30
N SER A 47 -4.76 -11.33 -13.30
CA SER A 47 -5.22 -12.22 -14.36
C SER A 47 -4.02 -12.84 -15.07
N GLU A 48 -4.21 -14.03 -15.65
CA GLU A 48 -3.14 -14.73 -16.38
C GLU A 48 -2.52 -13.85 -17.49
N ARG A 49 -3.36 -13.08 -18.20
CA ARG A 49 -2.94 -12.13 -19.22
C ARG A 49 -1.96 -11.10 -18.66
N LEU A 50 -2.33 -10.42 -17.57
CA LEU A 50 -1.48 -9.37 -16.97
C LEU A 50 -0.20 -9.95 -16.36
N PHE A 51 -0.32 -11.10 -15.72
CA PHE A 51 0.85 -11.79 -15.16
C PHE A 51 1.85 -12.19 -16.25
N ALA A 52 1.37 -12.76 -17.37
CA ALA A 52 2.21 -13.17 -18.49
C ALA A 52 2.85 -11.97 -19.21
N ALA A 53 2.13 -10.84 -19.32
CA ALA A 53 2.66 -9.59 -19.85
C ALA A 53 3.74 -8.95 -18.95
N GLY A 54 3.89 -9.43 -17.71
CA GLY A 54 4.86 -8.92 -16.75
C GLY A 54 4.39 -7.70 -15.96
N GLY A 55 3.10 -7.36 -16.03
CA GLY A 55 2.52 -6.22 -15.34
C GLY A 55 1.55 -5.40 -16.17
N ASP A 56 0.93 -4.42 -15.52
CA ASP A 56 0.11 -3.37 -16.13
C ASP A 56 -0.08 -2.21 -15.14
N ASP A 57 -0.75 -1.16 -15.59
CA ASP A 57 -1.24 -0.09 -14.76
C ASP A 57 -2.60 -0.47 -14.16
N LEU A 58 -2.72 -0.38 -12.84
CA LEU A 58 -3.93 -0.73 -12.09
C LEU A 58 -4.46 0.48 -11.34
N ASP A 59 -5.78 0.60 -11.29
CA ASP A 59 -6.46 1.55 -10.41
C ASP A 59 -6.27 1.12 -8.94
N LEU A 60 -5.88 2.06 -8.10
CA LEU A 60 -5.57 1.80 -6.72
C LEU A 60 -6.17 2.87 -5.82
N ILE A 61 -6.87 2.41 -4.79
CA ILE A 61 -7.43 3.24 -3.74
C ILE A 61 -6.56 3.04 -2.50
N CYS A 62 -5.87 4.08 -2.07
CA CYS A 62 -5.13 4.11 -0.82
C CYS A 62 -6.02 4.76 0.26
N VAL A 63 -6.31 4.04 1.34
CA VAL A 63 -7.03 4.60 2.50
C VAL A 63 -6.22 4.34 3.75
N TYR A 64 -5.91 5.40 4.49
CA TYR A 64 -5.18 5.32 5.74
C TYR A 64 -5.48 6.52 6.66
N GLY A 65 -6.06 6.25 7.84
CA GLY A 65 -6.51 7.31 8.75
C GLY A 65 -7.51 8.25 8.08
N GLY A 66 -7.24 9.56 8.12
CA GLY A 66 -8.01 10.57 7.37
C GLY A 66 -7.53 10.81 5.94
N TYR A 67 -6.49 10.09 5.48
CA TYR A 67 -5.96 10.22 4.12
C TYR A 67 -6.62 9.19 3.19
N GLY A 68 -7.16 9.68 2.08
CA GLY A 68 -7.62 8.87 0.96
C GLY A 68 -6.99 9.39 -0.33
N ASN A 69 -6.48 8.51 -1.17
CA ASN A 69 -6.08 8.82 -2.54
C ASN A 69 -6.51 7.72 -3.49
N ARG A 70 -6.98 8.07 -4.71
CA ARG A 70 -7.19 7.11 -5.79
C ARG A 70 -6.30 7.49 -6.95
N GLU A 71 -5.49 6.55 -7.42
CA GLU A 71 -4.58 6.77 -8.52
C GLU A 71 -4.24 5.50 -9.26
N VAL A 72 -3.78 5.67 -10.50
CA VAL A 72 -3.22 4.58 -11.29
C VAL A 72 -1.79 4.31 -10.83
N ARG A 73 -1.49 3.04 -10.54
CA ARG A 73 -0.15 2.56 -10.16
C ARG A 73 0.26 1.38 -11.01
N ASN A 74 1.52 1.39 -11.42
CA ASN A 74 2.11 0.27 -12.13
C ASN A 74 2.40 -0.89 -11.17
N ILE A 75 1.92 -2.09 -11.52
CA ILE A 75 2.42 -3.34 -10.96
C ILE A 75 3.26 -4.04 -12.03
N GLY A 76 4.52 -4.32 -11.73
CA GLY A 76 5.44 -4.85 -12.74
C GLY A 76 6.45 -5.84 -12.17
N LYS A 77 6.88 -6.78 -13.03
CA LYS A 77 7.94 -7.73 -12.72
C LYS A 77 9.31 -7.06 -12.82
N VAL A 78 10.09 -7.15 -11.76
CA VAL A 78 11.46 -6.63 -11.67
C VAL A 78 12.39 -7.72 -11.14
N GLY A 79 13.14 -8.35 -12.06
CA GLY A 79 13.96 -9.52 -11.74
C GLY A 79 13.12 -10.70 -11.25
N LYS A 80 13.40 -11.19 -10.04
CA LYS A 80 12.64 -12.29 -9.40
C LYS A 80 11.39 -11.84 -8.63
N ASN A 81 11.22 -10.53 -8.44
CA ASN A 81 10.16 -9.95 -7.61
C ASN A 81 9.16 -9.18 -8.46
N TRP A 82 7.99 -8.93 -7.89
CA TRP A 82 7.00 -8.01 -8.42
C TRP A 82 7.00 -6.74 -7.58
N ARG A 83 6.63 -5.62 -8.19
CA ARG A 83 6.66 -4.31 -7.54
C ARG A 83 5.39 -3.55 -7.86
N LEU A 84 4.66 -3.17 -6.83
CA LEU A 84 3.56 -2.21 -6.92
C LEU A 84 4.14 -0.82 -6.65
N GLY A 85 4.44 -0.12 -7.73
CA GLY A 85 5.11 1.19 -7.74
C GLY A 85 4.14 2.35 -7.84
N GLY A 86 4.59 3.43 -8.48
CA GLY A 86 3.79 4.64 -8.73
C GLY A 86 4.31 5.86 -8.01
N ARG A 87 3.44 6.87 -7.87
CA ARG A 87 3.81 8.13 -7.22
C ARG A 87 4.11 7.92 -5.75
N LYS A 88 4.97 8.80 -5.27
CA LYS A 88 5.33 8.92 -3.87
C LYS A 88 4.08 9.25 -3.05
N ILE A 89 3.92 8.61 -1.90
CA ILE A 89 2.89 8.98 -0.94
C ILE A 89 3.45 10.14 -0.12
N THR A 90 2.88 11.34 -0.28
CA THR A 90 3.34 12.56 0.40
C THR A 90 2.66 12.80 1.75
N ALA A 91 1.57 12.08 2.02
CA ALA A 91 0.75 12.28 3.21
C ALA A 91 1.55 12.12 4.51
N ASN A 92 1.59 13.19 5.30
CA ASN A 92 2.12 13.18 6.67
C ASN A 92 1.44 12.12 7.56
N ALA A 93 0.23 11.71 7.20
CA ALA A 93 -0.46 10.60 7.85
C ALA A 93 0.41 9.33 7.90
N CYS A 94 1.26 9.07 6.90
CA CYS A 94 2.12 7.88 6.83
C CYS A 94 3.49 8.04 7.52
N ALA A 95 3.77 9.18 8.14
CA ALA A 95 5.10 9.51 8.69
C ALA A 95 5.57 8.57 9.82
N PHE A 96 4.62 7.99 10.56
CA PHE A 96 4.91 7.15 11.73
C PHE A 96 5.13 5.66 11.37
N LEU A 97 4.88 5.27 10.11
CA LEU A 97 5.09 3.90 9.64
C LEU A 97 6.59 3.56 9.68
N ASP A 98 6.92 2.34 10.05
CA ASP A 98 8.28 1.84 10.12
C ASP A 98 8.39 0.44 9.49
N SER A 99 9.61 -0.08 9.40
CA SER A 99 9.85 -1.47 9.04
C SER A 99 9.08 -2.39 9.99
N LYS A 100 8.54 -3.49 9.44
CA LYS A 100 7.68 -4.48 10.11
C LYS A 100 6.27 -3.99 10.48
N ASP A 101 5.91 -2.77 10.12
CA ASP A 101 4.50 -2.40 9.97
C ASP A 101 3.91 -3.09 8.73
N PHE A 102 2.59 -3.06 8.58
CA PHE A 102 1.92 -3.82 7.52
C PHE A 102 1.33 -2.90 6.45
N VAL A 103 1.39 -3.38 5.21
CA VAL A 103 0.50 -2.95 4.13
C VAL A 103 -0.42 -4.11 3.77
N LEU A 104 -1.71 -3.81 3.64
CA LEU A 104 -2.72 -4.74 3.20
C LEU A 104 -3.20 -4.33 1.82
N LEU A 105 -3.24 -5.28 0.89
CA LEU A 105 -3.81 -5.11 -0.45
C LEU A 105 -5.03 -6.01 -0.58
N ARG A 106 -6.22 -5.44 -0.74
CA ARG A 106 -7.46 -6.18 -0.98
C ARG A 106 -7.88 -6.02 -2.44
N SER A 107 -8.21 -7.14 -3.09
CA SER A 107 -8.62 -7.17 -4.50
C SER A 107 -9.46 -8.42 -4.78
N VAL A 108 -10.16 -8.43 -5.91
CA VAL A 108 -10.59 -9.68 -6.54
C VAL A 108 -9.37 -10.50 -6.94
N ALA A 109 -9.46 -11.84 -6.81
CA ALA A 109 -8.46 -12.75 -7.32
C ALA A 109 -8.44 -12.71 -8.86
N GLY A 110 -7.26 -12.77 -9.47
CA GLY A 110 -7.15 -12.74 -10.93
C GLY A 110 -7.59 -11.40 -11.54
N ASN A 111 -7.33 -10.28 -10.86
CA ASN A 111 -7.71 -8.94 -11.29
C ASN A 111 -7.12 -8.63 -12.68
N ASP A 112 -7.99 -8.21 -13.58
CA ASP A 112 -7.72 -7.92 -14.99
C ASP A 112 -7.55 -6.42 -15.28
N GLY A 113 -7.60 -5.58 -14.26
CA GLY A 113 -7.55 -4.12 -14.34
C GLY A 113 -8.91 -3.44 -14.17
N ASN A 114 -10.01 -4.19 -14.15
CA ASN A 114 -11.36 -3.63 -14.08
C ASN A 114 -11.84 -3.34 -12.66
N HIS A 115 -11.06 -3.70 -11.64
CA HIS A 115 -11.41 -3.47 -10.24
C HIS A 115 -10.25 -2.78 -9.53
N PRO A 116 -10.52 -1.74 -8.71
CA PRO A 116 -9.46 -1.11 -7.95
C PRO A 116 -8.87 -2.08 -6.93
N ILE A 117 -7.57 -1.96 -6.68
CA ILE A 117 -6.92 -2.55 -5.51
C ILE A 117 -7.08 -1.57 -4.35
N LEU A 118 -7.55 -2.05 -3.20
CA LEU A 118 -7.53 -1.26 -1.97
C LEU A 118 -6.19 -1.49 -1.25
N MET A 119 -5.52 -0.41 -0.89
CA MET A 119 -4.27 -0.41 -0.13
C MET A 119 -4.47 0.33 1.20
N THR A 120 -4.14 -0.35 2.30
CA THR A 120 -4.24 0.20 3.65
C THR A 120 -2.97 -0.12 4.43
N PHE A 121 -2.52 0.82 5.26
CA PHE A 121 -1.36 0.63 6.12
C PHE A 121 -1.79 0.43 7.57
N ILE A 122 -1.01 -0.35 8.33
CA ILE A 122 -1.23 -0.61 9.76
C ILE A 122 0.11 -0.52 10.44
N GLY A 123 0.29 0.50 11.27
CA GLY A 123 1.52 0.67 12.02
C GLY A 123 1.35 0.41 13.51
N ARG A 124 2.36 -0.22 14.09
CA ARG A 124 2.37 -0.63 15.49
C ARG A 124 2.15 0.51 16.49
N GLN A 125 2.53 1.73 16.12
CA GLN A 125 2.44 2.89 17.01
C GLN A 125 1.00 3.39 17.18
N ARG A 126 0.20 3.35 16.10
CA ARG A 126 -1.17 3.88 16.09
C ARG A 126 -2.23 2.79 16.17
N GLU A 127 -1.97 1.64 15.55
CA GLU A 127 -2.92 0.53 15.46
C GLU A 127 -2.42 -0.72 16.20
N ARG A 128 -1.86 -0.55 17.42
CA ARG A 128 -1.18 -1.63 18.18
C ARG A 128 -2.00 -2.93 18.30
N LEU A 129 -3.30 -2.83 18.58
CA LEU A 129 -4.17 -4.01 18.72
C LEU A 129 -4.38 -4.73 17.38
N LEU A 130 -4.60 -3.99 16.29
CA LEU A 130 -4.74 -4.56 14.96
C LEU A 130 -3.42 -5.19 14.49
N HIS A 131 -2.30 -4.51 14.73
CA HIS A 131 -0.96 -5.03 14.42
C HIS A 131 -0.69 -6.35 15.15
N ALA A 132 -0.95 -6.41 16.46
CA ALA A 132 -0.80 -7.64 17.25
C ALA A 132 -1.76 -8.75 16.77
N GLY A 133 -3.00 -8.40 16.41
CA GLY A 133 -3.96 -9.34 15.84
C GLY A 133 -3.47 -9.95 14.53
N ILE A 134 -2.95 -9.14 13.61
CA ILE A 134 -2.37 -9.63 12.33
C ILE A 134 -1.21 -10.59 12.60
N VAL A 135 -0.31 -10.23 13.51
CA VAL A 135 0.82 -11.10 13.88
C VAL A 135 0.30 -12.43 14.44
N ALA A 136 -0.64 -12.41 15.37
CA ALA A 136 -1.18 -13.62 15.98
C ALA A 136 -1.93 -14.51 14.97
N SER A 137 -2.64 -13.91 14.01
CA SER A 137 -3.44 -14.65 13.03
C SER A 137 -2.64 -15.21 11.87
N LEU A 138 -1.49 -14.62 11.52
CA LEU A 138 -0.75 -14.94 10.28
C LEU A 138 0.71 -15.36 10.51
N ALA A 139 1.15 -15.57 11.76
CA ALA A 139 2.56 -15.84 12.09
C ALA A 139 3.19 -16.95 11.22
N GLU A 140 2.45 -18.05 11.03
CA GLU A 140 2.90 -19.23 10.27
C GLU A 140 2.67 -19.10 8.75
N ASP A 141 1.91 -18.09 8.32
CA ASP A 141 1.51 -17.90 6.92
C ASP A 141 2.45 -16.97 6.15
N PHE A 142 3.28 -16.18 6.85
CA PHE A 142 4.22 -15.28 6.21
C PHE A 142 5.33 -16.06 5.48
N ARG A 143 5.41 -15.86 4.16
CA ARG A 143 6.53 -16.31 3.31
C ARG A 143 7.17 -15.09 2.67
N ASP A 144 8.48 -14.93 2.86
CA ASP A 144 9.23 -13.76 2.37
C ASP A 144 8.59 -12.41 2.77
N SER A 145 8.13 -12.32 4.03
CA SER A 145 7.43 -11.13 4.58
C SER A 145 6.07 -10.82 3.95
N VAL A 146 5.47 -11.77 3.21
CA VAL A 146 4.13 -11.63 2.64
C VAL A 146 3.26 -12.85 3.00
N ALA A 147 2.04 -12.59 3.45
CA ALA A 147 0.99 -13.58 3.64
C ALA A 147 -0.15 -13.30 2.66
N MET A 148 -0.85 -14.34 2.21
CA MET A 148 -1.99 -14.23 1.31
C MET A 148 -3.16 -14.96 1.92
N VAL A 149 -4.26 -14.23 2.09
CA VAL A 149 -5.45 -14.69 2.78
C VAL A 149 -6.58 -14.71 1.76
N ALA A 150 -7.09 -15.89 1.45
CA ALA A 150 -8.15 -16.08 0.45
C ALA A 150 -9.54 -16.06 1.10
N SER A 151 -10.55 -15.61 0.34
CA SER A 151 -11.95 -15.67 0.76
C SER A 151 -12.36 -17.07 1.23
N GLY A 152 -13.07 -17.13 2.35
CA GLY A 152 -13.55 -18.38 2.96
C GLY A 152 -12.73 -18.88 4.15
N SER A 153 -11.58 -18.26 4.48
CA SER A 153 -10.85 -18.55 5.72
C SER A 153 -11.30 -17.66 6.89
N ASP A 154 -11.12 -18.14 8.12
CA ASP A 154 -11.38 -17.36 9.33
C ASP A 154 -10.52 -16.10 9.40
N ALA A 155 -9.25 -16.20 8.97
CA ALA A 155 -8.36 -15.05 8.84
C ALA A 155 -8.90 -14.03 7.84
N PHE A 156 -9.48 -14.46 6.71
CA PHE A 156 -10.09 -13.54 5.76
C PHE A 156 -11.29 -12.83 6.36
N ALA A 157 -12.14 -13.54 7.10
CA ALA A 157 -13.30 -12.96 7.76
C ALA A 157 -12.88 -11.91 8.81
N ALA A 158 -11.89 -12.24 9.65
CA ALA A 158 -11.36 -11.34 10.65
C ALA A 158 -10.73 -10.07 10.03
N LEU A 159 -9.87 -10.25 9.02
CA LEU A 159 -9.27 -9.11 8.30
C LEU A 159 -10.32 -8.30 7.56
N SER A 160 -11.29 -8.92 6.91
CA SER A 160 -12.34 -8.21 6.17
C SER A 160 -13.24 -7.36 7.07
N ALA A 161 -13.44 -7.78 8.32
CA ALA A 161 -14.19 -7.00 9.31
C ALA A 161 -13.41 -5.77 9.77
N ALA A 162 -12.09 -5.90 9.94
CA ALA A 162 -11.20 -4.78 10.29
C ALA A 162 -10.89 -3.86 9.09
N PHE A 163 -10.94 -4.41 7.87
CA PHE A 163 -10.57 -3.77 6.60
C PHE A 163 -11.69 -3.96 5.58
N PRO A 164 -12.83 -3.27 5.75
CA PRO A 164 -13.96 -3.40 4.84
C PRO A 164 -13.55 -2.97 3.42
N PRO A 165 -14.16 -3.56 2.38
CA PRO A 165 -13.90 -3.12 1.01
C PRO A 165 -14.35 -1.67 0.87
N VAL A 166 -13.56 -0.87 0.17
CA VAL A 166 -13.96 0.49 -0.20
C VAL A 166 -14.78 0.40 -1.48
N PRO A 167 -15.97 1.06 -1.56
CA PRO A 167 -16.77 1.07 -2.77
C PRO A 167 -15.94 1.54 -3.98
N SER A 168 -16.02 0.81 -5.09
CA SER A 168 -15.26 1.12 -6.31
C SER A 168 -15.66 2.45 -6.97
N ASP A 169 -16.82 2.98 -6.60
CA ASP A 169 -17.37 4.27 -6.98
C ASP A 169 -17.03 5.40 -5.98
N LEU A 170 -16.25 5.10 -4.92
CA LEU A 170 -15.83 6.13 -3.99
C LEU A 170 -15.04 7.21 -4.74
N ALA A 171 -15.63 8.41 -4.81
CA ALA A 171 -14.96 9.62 -5.23
C ALA A 171 -13.94 10.00 -4.16
N VAL A 172 -12.73 9.48 -4.28
CA VAL A 172 -11.62 9.92 -3.46
C VAL A 172 -11.15 11.24 -4.06
N GLY A 173 -11.34 12.34 -3.32
CA GLY A 173 -10.95 13.68 -3.76
C GLY A 173 -9.49 13.71 -4.20
N SER A 174 -9.16 14.61 -5.12
CA SER A 174 -7.75 14.88 -5.43
C SER A 174 -6.98 15.16 -4.14
N PRO A 175 -5.73 14.70 -4.02
CA PRO A 175 -4.88 15.11 -2.90
C PRO A 175 -5.00 16.63 -2.77
N LEU A 176 -5.39 17.12 -1.59
CA LEU A 176 -5.29 18.55 -1.33
C LEU A 176 -3.85 18.94 -1.66
N PRO A 177 -3.62 20.03 -2.43
CA PRO A 177 -2.27 20.48 -2.71
C PRO A 177 -1.57 20.60 -1.36
N ASP A 178 -0.40 19.96 -1.26
CA ASP A 178 0.43 20.03 -0.07
C ASP A 178 0.56 21.51 0.28
N ASP A 179 0.22 21.87 1.52
CA ASP A 179 0.59 23.15 2.11
C ASP A 179 2.12 23.08 2.24
N GLU A 180 2.83 23.27 1.12
CA GLU A 180 4.23 23.64 1.12
C GLU A 180 4.25 24.92 1.94
N GLY A 181 4.49 24.75 3.23
CA GLY A 181 4.63 25.85 4.16
C GLY A 181 5.56 26.84 3.50
N ALA A 182 4.98 27.96 3.08
CA ALA A 182 5.73 29.10 2.60
C ALA A 182 6.71 29.40 3.71
N VAL A 183 7.97 29.00 3.52
CA VAL A 183 9.06 29.50 4.33
C VAL A 183 8.99 31.00 4.08
N PRO A 184 8.64 31.83 5.07
CA PRO A 184 8.65 33.25 4.85
C PRO A 184 10.09 33.61 4.52
N ASP A 185 10.28 34.08 3.29
CA ASP A 185 11.53 34.65 2.83
C ASP A 185 11.89 35.75 3.85
N ARG A 186 12.87 35.47 4.71
CA ARG A 186 13.43 36.48 5.59
C ARG A 186 14.26 37.42 4.73
N ALA A 187 13.56 38.28 4.01
CA ALA A 187 14.08 39.57 3.62
C ALA A 187 14.30 40.40 4.89
N ALA A 188 15.52 40.35 5.42
CA ALA A 188 16.05 41.39 6.28
C ALA A 188 17.27 41.97 5.57
N GLY A 189 16.99 42.82 4.58
CA GLY A 189 17.89 43.90 4.26
C GLY A 189 18.00 44.81 5.49
N SER A 190 19.22 45.08 5.91
CA SER A 190 19.53 46.25 6.73
C SER A 190 20.80 46.86 6.15
N ASP A 191 20.59 47.84 5.28
CA ASP A 191 21.60 48.83 4.94
C ASP A 191 21.98 49.65 6.19
N GLY A 192 23.28 49.90 6.31
CA GLY A 192 23.86 51.20 6.69
C GLY A 192 23.55 51.81 8.06
N ARG A 193 24.53 51.75 8.96
CA ARG A 193 25.38 52.92 9.31
C ARG A 193 26.63 52.49 10.07
#